data_AF-A0A3M6VYN5-F1
#
_entry.id   AF-A0A3M6VYN5-F1
#
_cell.length_a   1.000
_cell.length_b   1.000
_cell.length_c   1.000
_cell.angle_alpha   90.00
_cell.angle_beta   90.00
_cell.angle_gamma   90.00
#
_symmetry.space_group_name_H-M   'P 1'
#
loop_
_entity.id
_entity.type
_entity.pdbx_description
1 polymer ?
#
loop_
_entity_poly.entity_id
_entity_poly.type
_entity_poly.pdbx_seq_one_letter_code
_entity_poly.pdbx_strand_id
1 'polypeptide(L)'
;MATTYFSLGGDDASQRFFTKSKLPLSWPSLPVILPHRLRRKFRSTRSRIRSRQTPTSSISSLNTSSNPADTIRALRTHHWSFYDAQYLFLAVLGIFSLCVIQSPGPMMKTLVATLLMTGLVIPITRQFLLPFLPIASWLILFYACQFVSSEYRPGIWVRVLPALENILYGANLSNILSAHKSTALDVLAWLPYGIFHYGAPFVVGIILFVFGPPGTVPCFGRAFGYANMTGVLIQLCFPCSPP
;
A
#
# COMPACT_ATOMS: atom_id res chain seq x y z
N MET A 1 -34.02 -84.30 14.77
CA MET A 1 -33.37 -84.29 13.45
C MET A 1 -32.19 -83.35 13.52
N ALA A 2 -30.98 -83.87 13.56
CA ALA A 2 -29.75 -83.09 13.60
C ALA A 2 -28.77 -83.74 12.62
N THR A 3 -28.31 -82.97 11.64
CA THR A 3 -27.18 -83.35 10.80
C THR A 3 -26.34 -82.12 10.49
N THR A 4 -25.15 -82.13 11.09
CA THR A 4 -23.98 -81.30 10.81
C THR A 4 -23.46 -81.57 9.40
N TYR A 5 -22.91 -80.58 8.68
CA TYR A 5 -21.70 -80.80 7.86
C TYR A 5 -20.89 -79.51 7.70
N PHE A 6 -19.60 -79.66 7.98
CA PHE A 6 -18.49 -78.74 7.72
C PHE A 6 -17.96 -79.01 6.29
N SER A 7 -17.45 -77.99 5.59
CA SER A 7 -16.41 -78.18 4.57
C SER A 7 -15.54 -76.93 4.45
N LEU A 8 -14.23 -77.17 4.41
CA LEU A 8 -13.11 -76.24 4.31
C LEU A 8 -12.54 -76.25 2.88
N GLY A 9 -11.87 -75.15 2.50
CA GLY A 9 -10.91 -75.06 1.37
C GLY A 9 -11.49 -74.37 0.13
N GLY A 10 -10.82 -73.45 -0.56
CA GLY A 10 -9.47 -72.88 -0.45
C GLY A 10 -9.30 -71.85 -1.57
N ASP A 11 -8.30 -70.97 -1.40
CA ASP A 11 -7.68 -70.06 -2.37
C ASP A 11 -8.55 -69.05 -3.15
N ASP A 12 -8.40 -67.75 -2.85
CA ASP A 12 -7.93 -66.82 -3.89
C ASP A 12 -7.49 -65.43 -3.39
N ALA A 13 -6.29 -65.08 -3.83
CA ALA A 13 -5.78 -63.78 -4.28
C ALA A 13 -6.36 -62.45 -3.73
N SER A 14 -5.50 -61.79 -2.95
CA SER A 14 -5.18 -60.35 -3.00
C SER A 14 -6.32 -59.33 -3.02
N GLN A 15 -6.67 -58.78 -1.86
CA GLN A 15 -6.92 -57.34 -1.74
C GLN A 15 -6.20 -56.79 -0.50
N ARG A 16 -5.00 -56.24 -0.71
CA ARG A 16 -4.34 -55.37 0.27
C ARG A 16 -5.17 -54.10 0.41
N PHE A 17 -6.06 -54.07 1.40
CA PHE A 17 -6.66 -52.83 1.87
C PHE A 17 -5.57 -51.96 2.51
N PHE A 18 -5.06 -50.97 1.77
CA PHE A 18 -4.38 -49.84 2.38
C PHE A 18 -5.42 -49.05 3.18
N THR A 19 -5.58 -49.41 4.45
CA THR A 19 -6.26 -48.58 5.44
C THR A 19 -5.51 -47.26 5.55
N LYS A 20 -6.09 -46.18 5.00
CA LYS A 20 -5.66 -44.81 5.30
C LYS A 20 -5.65 -44.66 6.83
N SER A 21 -4.48 -44.47 7.41
CA SER A 21 -4.34 -44.05 8.80
C SER A 21 -5.07 -42.70 8.96
N LYS A 22 -6.26 -42.71 9.55
CA LYS A 22 -6.91 -41.50 10.03
C LYS A 22 -6.06 -40.99 11.20
N LEU A 23 -5.10 -40.12 10.92
CA LEU A 23 -4.47 -39.32 11.96
C LEU A 23 -5.60 -38.56 12.67
N PRO A 24 -5.81 -38.74 13.99
CA PRO A 24 -6.76 -37.93 14.72
C PRO A 24 -6.11 -36.58 14.96
N LEU A 25 -6.04 -35.74 13.92
CA LEU A 25 -5.72 -34.33 14.09
C LEU A 25 -7.00 -33.63 14.56
N SER A 26 -7.43 -33.93 15.79
CA SER A 26 -8.45 -33.13 16.46
C SER A 26 -7.81 -31.81 16.83
N TRP A 27 -7.78 -30.87 15.88
CA TRP A 27 -7.64 -29.46 16.24
C TRP A 27 -8.77 -29.17 17.22
N PRO A 28 -8.49 -28.81 18.49
CA PRO A 28 -9.54 -28.40 19.39
C PRO A 28 -10.21 -27.23 18.69
N SER A 29 -11.52 -27.36 18.50
CA SER A 29 -12.31 -26.31 17.91
C SER A 29 -11.94 -25.02 18.65
N LEU A 30 -11.58 -23.98 17.91
CA LEU A 30 -11.28 -22.66 18.44
C LEU A 30 -12.50 -21.85 18.97
N PRO A 31 -13.77 -22.33 19.14
CA PRO A 31 -14.85 -21.45 19.53
C PRO A 31 -14.97 -21.21 21.05
N VAL A 32 -14.12 -21.80 21.90
CA VAL A 32 -14.27 -21.70 23.38
C VAL A 32 -13.43 -20.59 24.01
N ILE A 33 -12.31 -20.19 23.40
CA ILE A 33 -11.34 -19.27 24.05
C ILE A 33 -11.58 -17.79 23.68
N LEU A 34 -12.47 -17.50 22.72
CA LEU A 34 -12.72 -16.12 22.28
C LEU A 34 -13.98 -15.53 22.94
N PRO A 35 -13.86 -14.43 23.71
CA PRO A 35 -15.00 -13.69 24.25
C PRO A 35 -16.10 -13.43 23.21
N HIS A 36 -17.35 -13.62 23.60
CA HIS A 36 -18.51 -13.47 22.72
C HIS A 36 -18.57 -12.12 21.97
N ARG A 37 -18.06 -11.05 22.59
CA ARG A 37 -17.93 -9.71 21.97
C ARG A 37 -16.95 -9.71 20.79
N LEU A 38 -15.79 -10.37 20.93
CA LEU A 38 -14.82 -10.53 19.85
C LEU A 38 -15.39 -11.41 18.74
N ARG A 39 -16.12 -12.48 19.09
CA ARG A 39 -16.79 -13.33 18.09
C ARG A 39 -17.85 -12.58 17.29
N ARG A 40 -18.64 -11.71 17.92
CA ARG A 40 -19.59 -10.82 17.23
C ARG A 40 -18.86 -9.85 16.31
N LYS A 41 -17.78 -9.21 16.77
CA LYS A 41 -16.96 -8.31 15.94
C LYS A 41 -16.37 -9.05 14.74
N PHE A 42 -15.75 -10.21 14.92
CA PHE A 42 -15.24 -11.02 13.82
C PHE A 42 -16.34 -11.46 12.86
N ARG A 43 -17.51 -11.85 13.36
CA ARG A 43 -18.66 -12.22 12.52
C ARG A 43 -19.22 -11.03 11.75
N SER A 44 -19.31 -9.84 12.36
CA SER A 44 -19.76 -8.62 11.68
C SER A 44 -18.74 -8.12 10.66
N THR A 45 -17.46 -8.23 10.97
CA THR A 45 -16.37 -7.90 10.03
C THR A 45 -16.40 -8.89 8.86
N ARG A 46 -16.53 -10.19 9.13
CA ARG A 46 -16.66 -11.25 8.11
C ARG A 46 -17.95 -11.12 7.31
N SER A 47 -19.05 -10.69 7.92
CA SER A 47 -20.33 -10.46 7.21
C SER A 47 -20.27 -9.20 6.37
N ARG A 48 -19.57 -8.13 6.79
CA ARG A 48 -19.28 -6.95 5.95
C ARG A 48 -18.39 -7.30 4.77
N ILE A 49 -17.41 -8.17 4.97
CA ILE A 49 -16.55 -8.70 3.90
C ILE A 49 -17.36 -9.59 2.93
N ARG A 50 -18.36 -10.35 3.43
CA ARG A 50 -19.24 -11.20 2.61
C ARG A 50 -20.46 -10.49 2.03
N SER A 51 -20.91 -9.37 2.60
CA SER A 51 -21.94 -8.50 2.04
C SER A 51 -21.29 -7.68 0.93
N ARG A 52 -21.07 -8.36 -0.18
CA ARG A 52 -20.55 -7.83 -1.43
C ARG A 52 -21.38 -6.61 -1.82
N GLN A 53 -20.90 -5.41 -1.54
CA GLN A 53 -21.22 -4.30 -2.42
C GLN A 53 -20.65 -4.70 -3.78
N THR A 54 -21.51 -4.73 -4.81
CA THR A 54 -21.10 -5.09 -6.16
C THR A 54 -19.91 -4.22 -6.61
N PRO A 55 -18.98 -4.71 -7.43
CA PRO A 55 -17.82 -3.93 -7.89
C PRO A 55 -18.19 -2.56 -8.49
N THR A 56 -19.40 -2.45 -9.05
CA THR A 56 -19.99 -1.21 -9.59
C THR A 56 -20.39 -0.17 -8.54
N SER A 57 -20.25 -0.44 -7.24
CA SER A 57 -20.70 0.44 -6.15
C SER A 57 -19.82 1.66 -5.90
N SER A 58 -18.56 1.68 -6.36
CA SER A 58 -17.66 2.81 -6.13
C SER A 58 -18.21 4.10 -6.74
N ILE A 59 -18.71 4.05 -7.98
CA ILE A 59 -19.28 5.21 -8.69
C ILE A 59 -20.59 5.66 -8.03
N SER A 60 -21.46 4.72 -7.65
CA SER A 60 -22.76 5.04 -7.03
C SER A 60 -22.66 5.43 -5.55
N SER A 61 -21.50 5.27 -4.92
CA SER A 61 -21.24 5.63 -3.52
C SER A 61 -20.55 6.98 -3.32
N LEU A 62 -20.22 7.69 -4.41
CA LEU A 62 -19.53 8.98 -4.33
C LEU A 62 -20.41 10.02 -3.63
N ASN A 63 -19.78 10.82 -2.77
CA ASN A 63 -20.43 11.94 -2.13
C ASN A 63 -20.59 13.09 -3.14
N THR A 64 -21.83 13.54 -3.36
CA THR A 64 -22.15 14.64 -4.29
C THR A 64 -22.40 15.97 -3.59
N SER A 65 -22.32 16.03 -2.25
CA SER A 65 -22.53 17.27 -1.50
C SER A 65 -21.39 18.27 -1.74
N SER A 66 -21.78 19.51 -2.04
CA SER A 66 -20.88 20.66 -2.11
C SER A 66 -20.94 21.53 -0.86
N ASN A 67 -21.71 21.15 0.17
CA ASN A 67 -21.90 21.96 1.36
C ASN A 67 -20.71 21.77 2.34
N PRO A 68 -19.91 22.81 2.64
CA PRO A 68 -18.78 22.72 3.56
C PRO A 68 -19.22 22.38 5.00
N ALA A 69 -20.46 22.68 5.38
CA ALA A 69 -21.00 22.36 6.70
C ALA A 69 -20.98 20.85 7.00
N ASP A 70 -21.11 20.00 5.97
CA ASP A 70 -21.07 18.55 6.13
C ASP A 70 -19.68 18.07 6.54
N THR A 71 -18.63 18.63 5.95
CA THR A 71 -17.24 18.36 6.34
C THR A 71 -16.96 18.84 7.75
N ILE A 72 -17.40 20.05 8.10
CA ILE A 72 -17.21 20.62 9.45
C ILE A 72 -17.94 19.76 10.49
N ARG A 73 -19.18 19.34 10.21
CA ARG A 73 -19.95 18.44 11.08
C ARG A 73 -19.21 17.10 11.23
N ALA A 74 -18.74 16.50 10.14
CA ALA A 74 -18.01 15.25 10.17
C ALA A 74 -16.71 15.34 10.99
N LEU A 75 -15.98 16.47 10.90
CA LEU A 75 -14.78 16.72 11.71
C LEU A 75 -15.10 16.89 13.20
N ARG A 76 -16.19 17.60 13.54
CA ARG A 76 -16.62 17.79 14.94
C ARG A 76 -17.03 16.49 15.63
N THR A 77 -17.61 15.56 14.86
CA THR A 77 -18.02 14.23 15.36
C THR A 77 -16.94 13.16 15.18
N HIS A 78 -15.76 13.51 14.65
CA HIS A 78 -14.68 12.55 14.40
C HIS A 78 -14.06 12.10 15.73
N HIS A 79 -13.95 10.79 15.91
CA HIS A 79 -13.23 10.22 17.04
C HIS A 79 -11.75 10.11 16.69
N TRP A 80 -10.97 11.08 17.18
CA TRP A 80 -9.53 11.13 16.95
C TRP A 80 -8.82 9.87 17.45
N SER A 81 -7.89 9.40 16.63
CA SER A 81 -7.05 8.24 16.84
C SER A 81 -5.59 8.59 16.60
N PHE A 82 -4.67 7.74 17.05
CA PHE A 82 -3.24 7.97 16.79
C PHE A 82 -2.90 7.96 15.29
N TYR A 83 -3.70 7.30 14.44
CA TYR A 83 -3.51 7.32 12.99
C TYR A 83 -3.74 8.71 12.38
N ASP A 84 -4.49 9.58 13.05
CA ASP A 84 -4.73 10.95 12.58
C ASP A 84 -3.46 11.83 12.70
N ALA A 85 -2.47 11.40 13.50
CA ALA A 85 -1.16 12.08 13.60
C ALA A 85 -0.43 12.16 12.25
N GLN A 86 -0.77 11.29 11.30
CA GLN A 86 -0.25 11.35 9.93
C GLN A 86 -0.52 12.72 9.28
N TYR A 87 -1.66 13.35 9.57
CA TYR A 87 -1.99 14.66 8.99
C TYR A 87 -1.15 15.79 9.58
N LEU A 88 -0.76 15.68 10.85
CA LEU A 88 0.21 16.59 11.46
C LEU A 88 1.57 16.46 10.77
N PHE A 89 2.02 15.22 10.52
CA PHE A 89 3.27 14.97 9.79
C PHE A 89 3.23 15.56 8.37
N LEU A 90 2.14 15.34 7.62
CA LEU A 90 1.96 15.93 6.29
C LEU A 90 1.93 17.47 6.34
N ALA A 91 1.33 18.06 7.38
CA ALA A 91 1.30 19.51 7.56
C ALA A 91 2.71 20.07 7.82
N VAL A 92 3.52 19.41 8.65
CA VAL A 92 4.93 19.81 8.89
C VAL A 92 5.73 19.78 7.59
N LEU A 93 5.62 18.71 6.80
CA LEU A 93 6.30 18.61 5.50
C LEU A 93 5.80 19.65 4.50
N GLY A 94 4.49 19.93 4.49
CA GLY A 94 3.90 20.97 3.65
C GLY A 94 4.42 22.37 4.00
N ILE A 95 4.46 22.70 5.30
CA ILE A 95 4.98 23.98 5.79
C ILE A 95 6.46 24.12 5.45
N PHE A 96 7.26 23.08 5.75
CA PHE A 96 8.68 23.05 5.35
C PHE A 96 8.85 23.31 3.85
N SER A 97 8.08 22.61 3.01
CA SER A 97 8.17 22.79 1.55
C SER A 97 7.78 24.21 1.12
N LEU A 98 6.73 24.80 1.70
CA LEU A 98 6.32 26.18 1.43
C LEU A 98 7.40 27.20 1.78
N CYS A 99 8.14 26.96 2.88
CA CYS A 99 9.26 27.79 3.32
C CYS A 99 10.47 27.68 2.39
N VAL A 100 10.80 26.47 1.93
CA VAL A 100 12.03 26.20 1.16
C VAL A 100 11.89 26.51 -0.33
N ILE A 101 10.72 26.24 -0.93
CA ILE A 101 10.49 26.52 -2.35
C ILE A 101 10.75 28.01 -2.64
N GLN A 102 11.46 28.35 -3.72
CA GLN A 102 11.69 29.76 -4.08
C GLN A 102 10.81 30.19 -5.27
N SER A 103 10.57 29.28 -6.20
CA SER A 103 9.69 29.46 -7.36
C SER A 103 8.65 28.33 -7.40
N PRO A 104 7.39 28.58 -7.76
CA PRO A 104 6.80 29.88 -8.08
C PRO A 104 6.67 30.77 -6.82
N GLY A 105 6.62 32.08 -7.03
CA GLY A 105 6.63 33.08 -5.94
C GLY A 105 5.46 32.94 -4.94
N PRO A 106 5.45 33.73 -3.86
CA PRO A 106 4.53 33.57 -2.73
C PRO A 106 3.04 33.53 -3.12
N MET A 107 2.62 34.33 -4.11
CA MET A 107 1.23 34.36 -4.57
C MET A 107 0.74 33.03 -5.14
N MET A 108 1.59 32.33 -5.90
CA MET A 108 1.22 31.03 -6.46
C MET A 108 1.15 29.96 -5.36
N LYS A 109 2.08 30.01 -4.40
CA LYS A 109 2.06 29.11 -3.25
C LYS A 109 0.78 29.29 -2.42
N THR A 110 0.41 30.53 -2.12
CA THR A 110 -0.82 30.83 -1.36
C THR A 110 -2.06 30.44 -2.15
N LEU A 111 -2.08 30.64 -3.47
CA LEU A 111 -3.16 30.18 -4.33
C LEU A 111 -3.32 28.65 -4.27
N VAL A 112 -2.23 27.90 -4.47
CA VAL A 112 -2.24 26.43 -4.42
C VAL A 112 -2.67 25.92 -3.04
N ALA A 113 -2.13 26.52 -1.96
CA ALA A 113 -2.52 26.17 -0.59
C ALA A 113 -4.01 26.46 -0.34
N THR A 114 -4.52 27.60 -0.80
CA THR A 114 -5.94 27.98 -0.66
C THR A 114 -6.84 27.04 -1.44
N LEU A 115 -6.47 26.66 -2.67
CA LEU A 115 -7.19 25.70 -3.48
C LEU A 115 -7.23 24.32 -2.81
N LEU A 116 -6.10 23.86 -2.27
CA LEU A 116 -6.03 22.59 -1.54
C LEU A 116 -6.94 22.63 -0.31
N MET A 117 -6.84 23.68 0.52
CA MET A 117 -7.67 23.82 1.72
C MET A 117 -9.16 23.90 1.39
N THR A 118 -9.52 24.66 0.35
CA THR A 118 -10.91 24.75 -0.13
C THR A 118 -11.41 23.39 -0.60
N GLY A 119 -10.61 22.68 -1.40
CA GLY A 119 -10.95 21.33 -1.87
C GLY A 119 -11.05 20.29 -0.75
N LEU A 120 -10.30 20.43 0.33
CA LEU A 120 -10.42 19.56 1.51
C LEU A 120 -11.67 19.84 2.35
N VAL A 121 -12.21 21.06 2.27
CA VAL A 121 -13.44 21.44 2.99
C VAL A 121 -14.69 21.01 2.21
N ILE A 122 -14.69 21.08 0.89
CA ILE A 122 -15.86 20.69 0.08
C ILE A 122 -15.95 19.14 -0.02
N PRO A 123 -17.05 18.49 0.39
CA PRO A 123 -17.13 17.02 0.47
C PRO A 123 -16.87 16.30 -0.87
N ILE A 124 -17.42 16.83 -1.97
CA ILE A 124 -17.27 16.24 -3.32
C ILE A 124 -15.80 16.12 -3.75
N THR A 125 -14.97 17.09 -3.40
CA THR A 125 -13.52 17.09 -3.72
C THR A 125 -12.71 16.40 -2.65
N ARG A 126 -13.09 16.55 -1.37
CA ARG A 126 -12.39 15.99 -0.20
C ARG A 126 -12.23 14.48 -0.31
N GLN A 127 -13.23 13.75 -0.81
CA GLN A 127 -13.18 12.29 -0.92
C GLN A 127 -12.03 11.79 -1.80
N PHE A 128 -11.56 12.62 -2.74
CA PHE A 128 -10.40 12.34 -3.60
C PHE A 128 -9.13 12.99 -3.05
N LEU A 129 -9.20 14.24 -2.59
CA LEU A 129 -8.04 15.00 -2.12
C LEU A 129 -7.46 14.43 -0.82
N LEU A 130 -8.29 14.01 0.12
CA LEU A 130 -7.84 13.47 1.40
C LEU A 130 -6.95 12.23 1.26
N PRO A 131 -7.31 11.19 0.47
CA PRO A 131 -6.39 10.09 0.20
C PRO A 131 -5.23 10.44 -0.75
N PHE A 132 -5.36 11.51 -1.55
CA PHE A 132 -4.29 12.01 -2.42
C PHE A 132 -3.23 12.83 -1.65
N LEU A 133 -3.52 13.30 -0.43
CA LEU A 133 -2.59 14.13 0.35
C LEU A 133 -1.16 13.57 0.45
N PRO A 134 -0.91 12.28 0.73
CA PRO A 134 0.46 11.76 0.77
C PRO A 134 1.17 11.85 -0.59
N ILE A 135 0.44 11.70 -1.70
CA ILE A 135 0.99 11.86 -3.05
C ILE A 135 1.34 13.33 -3.31
N ALA A 136 0.42 14.25 -2.98
CA ALA A 136 0.66 15.68 -3.09
C ALA A 136 1.88 16.11 -2.27
N SER A 137 1.97 15.68 -1.01
CA SER A 137 3.10 15.97 -0.13
C SER A 137 4.41 15.39 -0.67
N TRP A 138 4.40 14.17 -1.21
CA TRP A 138 5.57 13.60 -1.89
C TRP A 138 6.02 14.48 -3.07
N LEU A 139 5.12 14.82 -4.00
CA LEU A 139 5.45 15.61 -5.19
C LEU A 139 5.97 17.00 -4.83
N ILE A 140 5.32 17.66 -3.86
CA ILE A 140 5.72 18.98 -3.37
C ILE A 140 7.08 18.91 -2.66
N LEU A 141 7.30 17.90 -1.81
CA LEU A 141 8.58 17.72 -1.12
C LEU A 141 9.71 17.43 -2.11
N PHE A 142 9.47 16.54 -3.07
CA PHE A 142 10.43 16.22 -4.13
C PHE A 142 10.81 17.47 -4.93
N TYR A 143 9.82 18.30 -5.30
CA TYR A 143 10.07 19.59 -5.94
C TYR A 143 10.83 20.56 -5.02
N ALA A 144 10.51 20.59 -3.73
CA ALA A 144 11.17 21.47 -2.75
C ALA A 144 12.67 21.13 -2.56
N CYS A 145 13.06 19.86 -2.69
CA CYS A 145 14.45 19.41 -2.50
C CYS A 145 15.48 20.17 -3.34
N GLN A 146 15.12 20.64 -4.54
CA GLN A 146 16.05 21.40 -5.38
C GLN A 146 16.46 22.76 -4.77
N PHE A 147 15.62 23.34 -3.91
CA PHE A 147 15.85 24.64 -3.26
C PHE A 147 16.55 24.52 -1.90
N VAL A 148 16.77 23.30 -1.39
CA VAL A 148 17.53 23.08 -0.15
C VAL A 148 19.00 23.44 -0.40
N SER A 149 19.55 24.40 0.35
CA SER A 149 20.96 24.80 0.23
C SER A 149 21.91 23.61 0.44
N SER A 150 23.01 23.58 -0.31
CA SER A 150 24.06 22.55 -0.19
C SER A 150 24.67 22.49 1.21
N GLU A 151 24.68 23.60 1.94
CA GLU A 151 25.20 23.69 3.32
C GLU A 151 24.42 22.80 4.31
N TYR A 152 23.14 22.54 4.05
CA TYR A 152 22.31 21.68 4.89
C TYR A 152 22.26 20.23 4.41
N ARG A 153 22.85 19.91 3.26
CA ARG A 153 22.76 18.57 2.67
C ARG A 153 23.82 17.66 3.31
N PRO A 154 23.46 16.44 3.73
CA PRO A 154 24.43 15.45 4.19
C PRO A 154 25.43 15.09 3.07
N GLY A 155 26.61 14.62 3.46
CA GLY A 155 27.59 14.08 2.52
C GLY A 155 27.04 12.86 1.77
N ILE A 156 27.47 12.67 0.52
CA ILE A 156 27.00 11.59 -0.36
C ILE A 156 27.80 10.30 -0.10
N TRP A 157 27.10 9.21 0.21
CA TRP A 157 27.65 7.92 0.61
C TRP A 157 27.66 6.89 -0.51
N VAL A 158 28.34 7.19 -1.63
CA VAL A 158 28.37 6.30 -2.82
C VAL A 158 28.93 4.90 -2.58
N ARG A 159 29.68 4.69 -1.49
CA ARG A 159 30.31 3.40 -1.15
C ARG A 159 29.41 2.47 -0.33
N VAL A 160 28.33 2.98 0.27
CA VAL A 160 27.49 2.18 1.18
C VAL A 160 26.80 1.05 0.43
N LEU A 161 26.21 1.33 -0.74
CA LEU A 161 25.51 0.30 -1.51
C LEU A 161 26.46 -0.82 -1.99
N PRO A 162 27.62 -0.53 -2.62
CA PRO A 162 28.60 -1.57 -2.92
C PRO A 162 29.11 -2.34 -1.70
N ALA A 163 29.30 -1.68 -0.55
CA ALA A 163 29.73 -2.35 0.67
C ALA A 163 28.66 -3.32 1.18
N LEU A 164 27.40 -2.91 1.20
CA LEU A 164 26.27 -3.77 1.57
C LEU A 164 26.11 -4.94 0.60
N GLU A 165 26.29 -4.74 -0.70
CA GLU A 165 26.24 -5.84 -1.67
C GLU A 165 27.32 -6.89 -1.39
N ASN A 166 28.56 -6.46 -1.14
CA ASN A 166 29.64 -7.37 -0.80
C ASN A 166 29.37 -8.13 0.52
N ILE A 167 28.79 -7.47 1.52
CA ILE A 167 28.46 -8.11 2.81
C ILE A 167 27.30 -9.11 2.65
N LEU A 168 26.23 -8.75 1.94
CA LEU A 168 25.00 -9.54 1.84
C LEU A 168 25.11 -10.67 0.82
N TYR A 169 25.80 -10.43 -0.30
CA TYR A 169 25.85 -11.34 -1.44
C TYR A 169 27.24 -11.93 -1.70
N GLY A 170 28.26 -11.50 -0.94
CA GLY A 170 29.64 -11.97 -1.11
C GLY A 170 30.35 -11.43 -2.34
N ALA A 171 29.68 -10.56 -3.12
CA ALA A 171 30.22 -9.95 -4.33
C ALA A 171 29.50 -8.63 -4.66
N ASN A 172 30.13 -7.80 -5.49
CA ASN A 172 29.52 -6.61 -6.05
C ASN A 172 28.65 -7.00 -7.25
N LEU A 173 27.39 -7.37 -6.98
CA LEU A 173 26.40 -7.76 -7.98
C LEU A 173 26.21 -6.67 -9.03
N SER A 174 26.18 -5.40 -8.61
CA SER A 174 26.01 -4.27 -9.53
C SER A 174 27.11 -4.22 -10.60
N ASN A 175 28.38 -4.45 -10.23
CA ASN A 175 29.49 -4.49 -11.18
C ASN A 175 29.44 -5.73 -12.09
N ILE A 176 29.07 -6.88 -11.54
CA ILE A 176 28.99 -8.14 -12.31
C ILE A 176 27.87 -8.05 -13.36
N LEU A 177 26.70 -7.54 -12.98
CA LEU A 177 25.56 -7.40 -13.88
C LEU A 177 25.79 -6.33 -14.95
N SER A 178 26.43 -5.20 -14.60
CA SER A 178 26.69 -4.11 -15.54
C SER A 178 27.84 -4.39 -16.52
N ALA A 179 28.67 -5.41 -16.28
CA ALA A 179 29.71 -5.83 -17.20
C ALA A 179 29.15 -6.43 -18.51
N HIS A 180 27.96 -7.03 -18.46
CA HIS A 180 27.32 -7.67 -19.61
C HIS A 180 26.26 -6.74 -20.22
N LYS A 181 26.66 -6.00 -21.26
CA LYS A 181 25.78 -5.06 -21.96
C LYS A 181 24.94 -5.76 -23.02
N SER A 182 23.65 -5.44 -23.09
CA SER A 182 22.73 -5.95 -24.10
C SER A 182 21.63 -4.95 -24.36
N THR A 183 21.53 -4.46 -25.60
CA THR A 183 20.51 -3.46 -25.97
C THR A 183 19.09 -3.94 -25.69
N ALA A 184 18.81 -5.24 -25.90
CA ALA A 184 17.49 -5.79 -25.62
C ALA A 184 17.16 -5.76 -24.12
N LEU A 185 18.14 -6.09 -23.26
CA LEU A 185 17.97 -6.02 -21.81
C LEU A 185 17.91 -4.57 -21.32
N ASP A 186 18.66 -3.66 -21.93
CA ASP A 186 18.63 -2.23 -21.62
C ASP A 186 17.24 -1.64 -21.91
N VAL A 187 16.65 -1.96 -23.06
CA VAL A 187 15.28 -1.53 -23.41
C VAL A 187 14.26 -2.17 -22.45
N LEU A 188 14.41 -3.47 -22.16
CA LEU A 188 13.51 -4.17 -21.25
C LEU A 188 13.60 -3.62 -19.81
N ALA A 189 14.77 -3.19 -19.34
CA ALA A 189 14.96 -2.56 -18.05
C ALA A 189 14.48 -1.10 -18.04
N TRP A 190 14.63 -0.39 -19.16
CA TRP A 190 14.16 0.98 -19.32
C TRP A 190 12.64 1.07 -19.35
N LEU A 191 11.91 0.12 -19.97
CA LEU A 191 10.45 0.21 -20.07
C LEU A 191 9.73 0.31 -18.70
N PRO A 192 9.98 -0.57 -17.72
CA PRO A 192 9.42 -0.44 -16.38
C PRO A 192 9.80 0.87 -15.70
N TYR A 193 11.04 1.33 -15.87
CA TYR A 193 11.57 2.50 -15.17
C TYR A 193 11.16 3.84 -15.81
N GLY A 194 11.29 3.96 -17.13
CA GLY A 194 11.08 5.18 -17.90
C GLY A 194 9.62 5.43 -18.27
N ILE A 195 8.80 4.38 -18.44
CA ILE A 195 7.40 4.52 -18.84
C ILE A 195 6.47 4.10 -17.70
N PHE A 196 6.57 2.85 -17.24
CA PHE A 196 5.58 2.32 -16.32
C PHE A 196 5.69 2.92 -14.92
N HIS A 197 6.87 3.29 -14.46
CA HIS A 197 7.05 3.95 -13.15
C HIS A 197 6.14 5.17 -12.99
N TYR A 198 5.97 5.97 -14.05
CA TYR A 198 5.14 7.17 -14.04
C TYR A 198 3.68 6.87 -14.39
N GLY A 199 3.41 6.05 -15.41
CA GLY A 199 2.06 5.83 -15.92
C GLY A 199 1.27 4.72 -15.20
N ALA A 200 1.94 3.64 -14.80
CA ALA A 200 1.28 2.46 -14.24
C ALA A 200 0.50 2.75 -12.94
N PRO A 201 0.96 3.61 -12.01
CA PRO A 201 0.17 3.94 -10.83
C PRO A 201 -1.22 4.50 -11.15
N PHE A 202 -1.35 5.30 -12.21
CA PHE A 202 -2.63 5.84 -12.66
C PHE A 202 -3.51 4.75 -13.28
N VAL A 203 -2.95 3.91 -14.15
CA VAL A 203 -3.67 2.78 -14.77
C VAL A 203 -4.18 1.82 -13.69
N VAL A 204 -3.33 1.47 -12.73
CA VAL A 204 -3.70 0.64 -11.58
C VAL A 204 -4.78 1.33 -10.75
N GLY A 205 -4.66 2.63 -10.48
CA GLY A 205 -5.69 3.41 -9.80
C GLY A 205 -7.07 3.34 -10.50
N ILE A 206 -7.10 3.45 -11.82
CA ILE A 206 -8.32 3.33 -12.63
C ILE A 206 -8.91 1.91 -12.55
N ILE A 207 -8.08 0.87 -12.70
CA ILE A 207 -8.52 -0.52 -12.58
C ILE A 207 -9.11 -0.77 -11.20
N LEU A 208 -8.44 -0.30 -10.14
CA LEU A 208 -8.92 -0.40 -8.77
C LEU A 208 -10.21 0.41 -8.52
N PHE A 209 -10.41 1.52 -9.23
CA PHE A 209 -11.62 2.33 -9.13
C PHE A 209 -12.83 1.62 -9.73
N VAL A 210 -12.65 1.01 -10.90
CA VAL A 210 -13.73 0.37 -11.67
C VAL A 210 -14.05 -1.03 -11.15
N PHE A 211 -13.02 -1.82 -10.82
CA PHE A 211 -13.17 -3.24 -10.49
C PHE A 211 -12.92 -3.56 -9.02
N GLY A 212 -12.29 -2.65 -8.28
CA GLY A 212 -11.95 -2.86 -6.87
C GLY A 212 -13.13 -2.57 -5.92
N PRO A 213 -13.15 -3.19 -4.73
CA PRO A 213 -14.10 -2.85 -3.68
C PRO A 213 -14.00 -1.37 -3.26
N PRO A 214 -15.10 -0.75 -2.79
CA PRO A 214 -15.06 0.62 -2.26
C PRO A 214 -13.97 0.81 -1.21
N GLY A 215 -13.21 1.91 -1.32
CA GLY A 215 -12.09 2.22 -0.43
C GLY A 215 -10.72 1.68 -0.87
N THR A 216 -10.66 0.82 -1.90
CA THR A 216 -9.38 0.27 -2.40
C THR A 216 -8.48 1.34 -3.01
N VAL A 217 -9.04 2.23 -3.85
CA VAL A 217 -8.28 3.34 -4.47
C VAL A 217 -7.73 4.32 -3.44
N PRO A 218 -8.52 4.79 -2.45
CA PRO A 218 -7.98 5.58 -1.34
C PRO A 218 -6.83 4.92 -0.59
N CYS A 219 -6.91 3.60 -0.36
CA CYS A 219 -5.84 2.85 0.30
C CYS A 219 -4.57 2.79 -0.55
N PHE A 220 -4.73 2.45 -1.84
CA PHE A 220 -3.63 2.42 -2.80
C PHE A 220 -2.94 3.79 -2.91
N GLY A 221 -3.71 4.87 -3.08
CA GLY A 221 -3.15 6.22 -3.20
C GLY A 221 -2.34 6.66 -1.98
N ARG A 222 -2.83 6.37 -0.77
CA ARG A 222 -2.07 6.67 0.46
C ARG A 222 -0.79 5.84 0.55
N ALA A 223 -0.87 4.54 0.32
CA ALA A 223 0.29 3.64 0.37
C ALA A 223 1.36 4.07 -0.65
N PHE A 224 0.93 4.35 -1.88
CA PHE A 224 1.79 4.86 -2.94
C PHE A 224 2.46 6.19 -2.54
N GLY A 225 1.69 7.16 -2.05
CA GLY A 225 2.24 8.45 -1.62
C GLY A 225 3.24 8.32 -0.46
N TYR A 226 2.92 7.56 0.59
CA TYR A 226 3.84 7.35 1.71
C TYR A 226 5.10 6.58 1.32
N ALA A 227 5.00 5.57 0.45
CA ALA A 227 6.16 4.83 -0.04
C ALA A 227 7.14 5.74 -0.78
N ASN A 228 6.64 6.55 -1.71
CA ASN A 228 7.47 7.49 -2.46
C ASN A 228 8.03 8.62 -1.59
N MET A 229 7.20 9.19 -0.69
CA MET A 229 7.65 10.20 0.26
C MET A 229 8.78 9.68 1.16
N THR A 230 8.67 8.42 1.61
CA THR A 230 9.73 7.77 2.38
C THR A 230 11.01 7.66 1.57
N GLY A 231 10.92 7.31 0.29
CA GLY A 231 12.07 7.31 -0.62
C GLY A 231 12.77 8.67 -0.69
N VAL A 232 12.00 9.76 -0.85
CA VAL A 232 12.55 11.13 -0.87
C VAL A 232 13.19 11.50 0.47
N LEU A 233 12.55 11.18 1.59
CA LEU A 233 13.12 11.46 2.92
C LEU A 233 14.41 10.69 3.17
N ILE A 234 14.49 9.42 2.75
CA ILE A 234 15.72 8.64 2.83
C ILE A 234 16.81 9.28 1.98
N GLN A 235 16.52 9.68 0.74
CA GLN A 235 17.52 10.34 -0.12
C GLN A 235 17.97 11.68 0.42
N LEU A 236 17.09 12.43 1.10
CA LEU A 236 17.42 13.70 1.73
C LEU A 236 18.32 13.53 2.95
N CYS A 237 18.04 12.53 3.80
CA CYS A 237 18.80 12.28 5.02
C CYS A 237 20.06 11.42 4.80
N PHE A 238 20.05 10.58 3.78
CA PHE A 238 21.09 9.59 3.49
C PHE A 238 21.32 9.43 1.98
N PRO A 239 21.85 10.48 1.31
CA PRO A 239 22.10 10.44 -0.12
C PRO A 239 23.19 9.43 -0.45
N CYS A 240 22.88 8.45 -1.31
CA CYS A 240 23.82 7.41 -1.74
C CYS A 240 24.12 7.43 -3.24
N SER A 241 23.36 8.17 -4.02
CA SER A 241 23.59 8.34 -5.45
C SER A 241 24.50 9.55 -5.70
N PRO A 242 25.50 9.45 -6.60
CA PRO A 242 26.23 10.62 -7.08
C PRO A 242 25.26 11.64 -7.73
N PRO A 243 25.62 12.93 -7.71
CA PRO A 243 24.81 14.00 -8.32
C PRO A 243 24.72 13.85 -9.85
#